data_AF-A0A0B6ZL11-F1
#
_entry.id   AF-A0A0B6ZL11-F1
#
_cell.length_a   1.000
_cell.length_b   1.000
_cell.length_c   1.000
_cell.angle_alpha   90.00
_cell.angle_beta   90.00
_cell.angle_gamma   90.00
#
_symmetry.space_group_name_H-M   'P 1'
#
loop_
_entity.id
_entity.type
_entity.pdbx_description
1 polymer ?
#
loop_
_entity_poly.entity_id
_entity_poly.type
_entity_poly.pdbx_seq_one_letter_code
_entity_poly.pdbx_strand_id
1 'polypeptide(L)'
;LMRSSASDLKNADKKGLLWILDEEAVFPGASEDTFMERVLQQHSEQPVKKGSLLRKGSLGHTFVLNHNQGTTPVLYNAQGWLKACRENPVSRNASLILQDSKKPSVAQLFTSLKSQSSGILSGSIVGAEGSTSLRRVGSMRRTFFSSQAGLKKKSICLQVKFNVDSIVDILRKTSVHFVHCVMPHHYAGLGELQKSSQDDSIMNVPLVRSQLRGLQILEAVRLYRQGFP
;
A
#
# COMPACT_ATOMS: atom_id res chain seq x y z
N LEU A 1 24.53 -2.12 0.03
CA LEU A 1 24.35 -1.56 1.39
C LEU A 1 23.71 -0.17 1.26
N MET A 2 22.38 -0.09 1.16
CA MET A 2 21.71 1.20 1.27
C MET A 2 21.88 1.68 2.72
N ARG A 3 22.71 2.71 2.91
CA ARG A 3 22.80 3.42 4.19
C ARG A 3 21.45 4.07 4.42
N SER A 4 20.72 3.61 5.42
CA SER A 4 19.52 4.30 5.93
C SER A 4 19.89 5.75 6.20
N SER A 5 19.16 6.71 5.62
CA SER A 5 19.48 8.12 5.81
C SER A 5 19.13 8.55 7.25
N ALA A 6 19.71 9.63 7.76
CA ALA A 6 19.39 10.15 9.09
C ALA A 6 17.90 10.51 9.27
N SER A 7 17.19 10.77 8.16
CA SER A 7 15.72 10.90 8.12
C SER A 7 14.98 9.59 8.39
N ASP A 8 15.53 8.44 7.97
CA ASP A 8 14.94 7.12 8.24
C ASP A 8 15.04 6.75 9.72
N LEU A 9 16.12 7.19 10.41
CA LEU A 9 16.27 7.02 11.85
C LEU A 9 15.27 7.87 12.66
N LYS A 10 15.05 9.15 12.27
CA LYS A 10 14.05 10.01 12.94
C LYS A 10 12.61 9.51 12.76
N ASN A 11 12.34 8.77 11.69
CA ASN A 11 11.02 8.21 11.40
C ASN A 11 10.83 6.77 11.94
N ALA A 12 11.85 6.17 12.56
CA ALA A 12 11.82 4.76 12.96
C ALA A 12 10.70 4.44 13.97
N ASP A 13 10.35 5.40 14.84
CA ASP A 13 9.27 5.28 15.83
C ASP A 13 7.92 5.78 15.32
N LYS A 14 7.89 6.32 14.10
CA LYS A 14 6.69 6.93 13.53
C LYS A 14 5.81 5.86 12.86
N LYS A 15 4.77 5.42 13.58
CA LYS A 15 3.68 4.58 13.05
C LYS A 15 3.15 5.10 11.71
N GLY A 16 3.09 4.22 10.71
CA GLY A 16 2.56 4.54 9.37
C GLY A 16 1.04 4.53 9.31
N LEU A 17 0.47 5.02 8.19
CA LEU A 17 -0.97 5.14 7.96
C LEU A 17 -1.75 3.84 8.24
N LEU A 18 -1.36 2.73 7.61
CA LEU A 18 -2.03 1.43 7.78
C LEU A 18 -1.90 0.88 9.21
N TRP A 19 -0.82 1.24 9.91
CA TRP A 19 -0.63 0.84 11.30
C TRP A 19 -1.59 1.60 12.23
N ILE A 20 -1.72 2.90 12.03
CA ILE A 20 -2.66 3.73 12.79
C ILE A 20 -4.10 3.24 12.51
N LEU A 21 -4.43 2.97 11.25
CA LEU A 21 -5.75 2.47 10.86
C LEU A 21 -6.09 1.14 11.54
N ASP A 22 -5.13 0.22 11.61
CA ASP A 22 -5.28 -1.07 12.29
C ASP A 22 -5.52 -0.92 13.80
N GLU A 23 -4.80 -0.02 14.46
CA GLU A 23 -5.00 0.27 15.89
C GLU A 23 -6.34 0.94 16.17
N GLU A 24 -6.73 1.93 15.37
CA GLU A 24 -8.01 2.63 15.52
C GLU A 24 -9.20 1.72 15.23
N ALA A 25 -9.08 0.78 14.28
CA ALA A 25 -10.17 -0.12 13.94
C ALA A 25 -10.62 -0.98 15.13
N VAL A 26 -9.69 -1.39 16.00
CA VAL A 26 -9.97 -2.21 17.19
C VAL A 26 -10.27 -1.38 18.45
N PHE A 27 -10.06 -0.06 18.41
CA PHE A 27 -10.28 0.81 19.56
C PHE A 27 -11.79 1.07 19.76
N PRO A 28 -12.34 0.81 20.97
CA PRO A 28 -13.75 1.07 21.25
C PRO A 28 -14.07 2.57 21.12
N GLY A 29 -15.13 2.90 20.37
CA GLY A 29 -15.55 4.29 20.17
C GLY A 29 -14.74 5.08 19.14
N ALA A 30 -13.74 4.46 18.48
CA ALA A 30 -13.03 5.13 17.39
C ALA A 30 -13.95 5.44 16.21
N SER A 31 -13.74 6.63 15.66
CA SER A 31 -14.39 7.19 14.47
C SER A 31 -13.35 7.63 13.44
N GLU A 32 -13.80 7.87 12.22
CA GLU A 32 -12.96 8.39 11.14
C GLU A 32 -12.25 9.70 11.53
N ASP A 33 -12.89 10.54 12.35
CA ASP A 33 -12.28 11.77 12.86
C ASP A 33 -11.10 11.49 13.79
N THR A 34 -11.27 10.59 14.77
CA THR A 34 -10.18 10.21 15.69
C THR A 34 -8.99 9.59 14.94
N PHE A 35 -9.28 8.79 13.91
CA PHE A 35 -8.26 8.24 13.03
C PHE A 35 -7.51 9.34 12.26
N MET A 36 -8.24 10.23 11.60
CA MET A 36 -7.63 11.32 10.83
C MET A 36 -6.81 12.26 11.69
N GLU A 37 -7.30 12.63 12.86
CA GLU A 37 -6.58 13.49 13.81
C GLU A 37 -5.23 12.88 14.15
N ARG A 38 -5.19 11.59 14.47
CA ARG A 38 -3.96 10.87 14.81
C ARG A 38 -3.00 10.78 13.63
N VAL A 39 -3.51 10.52 12.42
CA VAL A 39 -2.71 10.51 11.19
C VAL A 39 -2.11 11.89 10.90
N LEU A 40 -2.91 12.95 11.01
CA LEU A 40 -2.49 14.33 10.78
C LEU A 40 -1.49 14.79 11.83
N GLN A 41 -1.74 14.55 13.11
CA GLN A 41 -0.82 14.88 14.20
C GLN A 41 0.55 14.26 13.98
N GLN A 42 0.58 13.01 13.50
CA GLN A 42 1.81 12.32 13.24
C GLN A 42 2.46 12.83 11.95
N HIS A 43 1.75 12.86 10.81
CA HIS A 43 2.35 13.00 9.47
C HIS A 43 2.22 14.37 8.81
N SER A 44 1.41 15.30 9.35
CA SER A 44 1.35 16.66 8.82
C SER A 44 2.59 17.47 9.20
N GLU A 45 3.04 18.31 8.27
CA GLU A 45 4.11 19.27 8.53
C GLU A 45 3.52 20.58 9.05
N GLN A 46 4.19 21.23 10.01
CA GLN A 46 3.84 22.56 10.47
C GLN A 46 5.01 23.54 10.28
N PRO A 47 4.83 24.68 9.57
CA PRO A 47 3.60 25.09 8.89
C PRO A 47 3.30 24.20 7.67
N VAL A 48 2.01 24.01 7.35
CA VAL A 48 1.59 23.24 6.18
C VAL A 48 2.00 24.01 4.92
N LYS A 49 2.99 23.47 4.19
CA LYS A 49 3.50 24.04 2.94
C LYS A 49 2.92 23.34 1.72
N LYS A 50 2.94 24.02 0.57
CA LYS A 50 2.66 23.42 -0.74
C LYS A 50 3.70 22.31 -1.00
N GLY A 51 3.27 21.06 -0.92
CA GLY A 51 4.13 19.88 -1.06
C GLY A 51 4.30 19.04 0.21
N SER A 52 3.73 19.45 1.36
CA SER A 52 3.72 18.63 2.59
C SER A 52 3.19 17.22 2.28
N LEU A 53 3.82 16.17 2.82
CA LEU A 53 3.43 14.79 2.50
C LEU A 53 1.92 14.55 2.67
N LEU A 54 1.37 15.02 3.79
CA LEU A 54 -0.02 14.82 4.16
C LEU A 54 -0.61 16.14 4.68
N ARG A 55 -1.82 16.48 4.23
CA ARG A 55 -2.57 17.66 4.70
C ARG A 55 -4.06 17.35 4.83
N LYS A 56 -4.75 18.05 5.72
CA LYS A 56 -6.21 17.91 5.88
C LYS A 56 -6.93 18.36 4.60
N GLY A 57 -7.97 17.62 4.21
CA GLY A 57 -8.85 17.97 3.11
C GLY A 57 -9.89 19.02 3.52
N SER A 58 -10.61 19.56 2.56
CA SER A 58 -11.62 20.61 2.80
C SER A 58 -13.00 20.08 3.18
N LEU A 59 -13.28 18.79 2.93
CA LEU A 59 -14.60 18.18 3.09
C LEU A 59 -14.52 17.00 4.06
N GLY A 60 -15.41 16.94 5.06
CA GLY A 60 -15.61 15.76 5.92
C GLY A 60 -14.33 14.98 6.26
N HIS A 61 -14.43 13.65 6.29
CA HIS A 61 -13.30 12.77 6.63
C HIS A 61 -12.26 12.62 5.51
N THR A 62 -11.82 13.73 4.89
CA THR A 62 -10.86 13.72 3.78
C THR A 62 -9.48 14.28 4.14
N PHE A 63 -8.46 13.74 3.48
CA PHE A 63 -7.09 14.24 3.52
C PHE A 63 -6.43 14.13 2.15
N VAL A 64 -5.43 14.97 1.90
CA VAL A 64 -4.63 14.91 0.67
C VAL A 64 -3.29 14.29 1.00
N LEU A 65 -2.95 13.22 0.28
CA LEU A 65 -1.64 12.57 0.32
C LEU A 65 -0.89 12.86 -0.97
N ASN A 66 0.34 13.32 -0.84
CA ASN A 66 1.21 13.68 -1.95
C ASN A 66 2.04 12.46 -2.39
N HIS A 67 1.61 11.79 -3.46
CA HIS A 67 2.30 10.64 -4.06
C HIS A 67 3.43 11.09 -4.99
N ASN A 68 4.27 10.13 -5.40
CA ASN A 68 5.33 10.30 -6.40
C ASN A 68 6.23 11.51 -6.09
N GLN A 69 6.80 11.57 -4.88
CA GLN A 69 7.65 12.70 -4.46
C GLN A 69 6.94 14.07 -4.56
N GLY A 70 5.64 14.09 -4.25
CA GLY A 70 4.81 15.29 -4.20
C GLY A 70 4.40 15.86 -5.56
N THR A 71 4.51 15.08 -6.63
CA THR A 71 4.01 15.48 -7.96
C THR A 71 2.55 15.14 -8.18
N THR A 72 2.00 14.23 -7.36
CA THR A 72 0.65 13.70 -7.53
C THR A 72 -0.14 13.82 -6.22
N PRO A 73 -0.77 14.98 -5.95
CA PRO A 73 -1.70 15.13 -4.82
C PRO A 73 -2.96 14.32 -5.08
N VAL A 74 -3.32 13.42 -4.16
CA VAL A 74 -4.56 12.62 -4.22
C VAL A 74 -5.41 12.92 -2.99
N LEU A 75 -6.67 13.29 -3.22
CA LEU A 75 -7.67 13.46 -2.17
C LEU A 75 -8.28 12.09 -1.83
N TYR A 76 -8.09 11.65 -0.58
CA TYR A 76 -8.72 10.46 -0.05
C TYR A 76 -9.92 10.82 0.82
N ASN A 77 -10.95 9.99 0.78
CA ASN A 77 -12.05 10.00 1.73
C ASN A 77 -11.92 8.77 2.63
N ALA A 78 -11.71 8.99 3.93
CA ALA A 78 -11.52 7.94 4.94
C ALA A 78 -12.84 7.32 5.41
N GLN A 79 -14.00 7.81 4.94
CA GLN A 79 -15.31 7.30 5.32
C GLN A 79 -15.40 5.78 5.18
N GLY A 80 -15.74 5.09 6.27
CA GLY A 80 -15.94 3.64 6.29
C GLY A 80 -14.65 2.81 6.33
N TRP A 81 -13.47 3.43 6.35
CA TRP A 81 -12.20 2.69 6.39
C TRP A 81 -12.07 1.85 7.67
N LEU A 82 -12.48 2.41 8.82
CA LEU A 82 -12.45 1.67 10.09
C LEU A 82 -13.38 0.46 10.04
N LYS A 83 -14.60 0.62 9.51
CA LYS A 83 -15.55 -0.48 9.34
C LYS A 83 -14.98 -1.57 8.43
N ALA A 84 -14.30 -1.19 7.35
CA ALA A 84 -13.68 -2.15 6.43
C ALA A 84 -12.49 -2.91 7.07
N CYS A 85 -11.76 -2.27 7.99
CA CYS A 85 -10.62 -2.88 8.67
C CYS A 85 -11.03 -3.71 9.90
N ARG A 86 -12.19 -3.43 10.50
CA ARG A 86 -12.74 -4.22 11.59
C ARG A 86 -13.02 -5.65 11.11
N GLU A 87 -12.49 -6.62 11.84
CA GLU A 87 -12.79 -8.02 11.57
C GLU A 87 -14.29 -8.28 11.78
N ASN A 88 -14.93 -8.82 10.76
CA ASN A 88 -16.30 -9.30 10.87
C ASN A 88 -16.31 -10.79 11.23
N PRO A 89 -16.81 -11.20 12.42
CA PRO A 89 -16.90 -12.60 12.81
C PRO A 89 -17.72 -13.46 11.83
N VAL A 90 -18.73 -12.87 11.18
CA VAL A 90 -19.56 -13.55 10.18
C VAL A 90 -18.72 -13.92 8.97
N SER A 91 -17.94 -12.98 8.43
CA SER A 91 -17.06 -13.24 7.28
C SER A 91 -16.03 -14.33 7.59
N ARG A 92 -15.53 -14.38 8.82
CA ARG A 92 -14.61 -15.42 9.28
C ARG A 92 -15.28 -16.79 9.27
N ASN A 93 -16.45 -16.91 9.90
CA ASN A 93 -17.14 -18.19 10.04
C ASN A 93 -17.75 -18.68 8.72
N ALA A 94 -18.10 -17.76 7.82
CA ALA A 94 -18.62 -18.09 6.49
C ALA A 94 -17.66 -18.99 5.70
N SER A 95 -16.34 -18.79 5.83
CA SER A 95 -15.36 -19.62 5.13
C SER A 95 -15.45 -21.12 5.48
N LEU A 96 -15.71 -21.44 6.76
CA LEU A 96 -15.89 -22.81 7.24
C LEU A 96 -17.17 -23.42 6.68
N ILE A 97 -18.27 -22.66 6.69
CA ILE A 97 -19.56 -23.11 6.18
C ILE A 97 -19.51 -23.34 4.66
N LEU A 98 -18.84 -22.45 3.93
CA LEU A 98 -18.74 -22.53 2.47
C LEU A 98 -17.83 -23.68 2.02
N GLN A 99 -16.88 -24.09 2.85
CA GLN A 99 -16.09 -25.30 2.63
C GLN A 99 -16.96 -26.57 2.69
N ASP A 100 -17.92 -26.62 3.60
CA ASP A 100 -18.85 -27.76 3.75
C ASP A 100 -20.08 -27.67 2.82
N SER A 101 -20.01 -26.82 1.79
CA SER A 101 -21.10 -26.66 0.84
C SER A 101 -21.40 -27.96 0.10
N LYS A 102 -22.70 -28.30 -0.01
CA LYS A 102 -23.17 -29.41 -0.86
C LYS A 102 -22.98 -29.16 -2.35
N LYS A 103 -22.63 -27.93 -2.76
CA LYS A 103 -22.29 -27.59 -4.15
C LYS A 103 -20.77 -27.77 -4.34
N PRO A 104 -20.32 -28.77 -5.14
CA PRO A 104 -18.89 -29.07 -5.27
C PRO A 104 -18.05 -27.88 -5.73
N SER A 105 -18.56 -27.07 -6.65
CA SER A 105 -17.88 -25.85 -7.12
C SER A 105 -17.63 -24.83 -6.02
N VAL A 106 -18.57 -24.68 -5.08
CA VAL A 106 -18.42 -23.77 -3.93
C VAL A 106 -17.43 -24.35 -2.93
N ALA A 107 -17.60 -25.61 -2.51
CA ALA A 107 -16.68 -26.26 -1.58
C ALA A 107 -15.22 -26.23 -2.08
N GLN A 108 -15.01 -26.45 -3.38
CA GLN A 108 -13.67 -26.44 -4.00
C GLN A 108 -13.00 -25.06 -3.92
N LEU A 109 -13.75 -23.96 -4.12
CA LEU A 109 -13.21 -22.59 -3.98
C LEU A 109 -12.68 -22.32 -2.57
N PHE A 110 -13.33 -22.88 -1.54
CA PHE A 110 -12.98 -22.64 -0.13
C PHE A 110 -12.04 -23.71 0.46
N THR A 111 -11.79 -24.82 -0.24
CA THR A 111 -10.83 -25.85 0.20
C THR A 111 -9.37 -25.38 0.10
N SER A 112 -9.03 -24.60 -0.92
CA SER A 112 -7.70 -24.00 -1.11
C SER A 112 -7.31 -22.97 -0.03
N LEU A 113 -8.28 -22.46 0.73
CA LEU A 113 -8.05 -21.48 1.81
C LEU A 113 -7.43 -22.10 3.07
N LYS A 114 -7.40 -23.43 3.20
CA LYS A 114 -6.64 -24.14 4.25
C LYS A 114 -5.13 -23.80 4.21
N SER A 115 -4.59 -23.51 3.02
CA SER A 115 -3.17 -23.14 2.86
C SER A 115 -2.91 -21.64 3.00
N GLN A 116 -3.90 -20.79 2.70
CA GLN A 116 -3.71 -19.32 2.65
C GLN A 116 -4.05 -18.61 3.96
N SER A 117 -4.85 -19.24 4.83
CA SER A 117 -5.09 -18.75 6.20
C SER A 117 -3.88 -18.91 7.13
N SER A 118 -2.82 -19.59 6.67
CA SER A 118 -1.51 -19.65 7.33
C SER A 118 -0.41 -19.13 6.39
N GLY A 119 -0.54 -17.86 6.01
CA GLY A 119 0.60 -17.07 5.56
C GLY A 119 1.00 -17.26 4.10
N ILE A 120 1.12 -16.10 3.45
CA ILE A 120 1.92 -15.85 2.25
C ILE A 120 1.25 -16.35 0.97
N LEU A 121 0.84 -15.40 0.12
CA LEU A 121 0.72 -15.60 -1.33
C LEU A 121 2.11 -15.83 -1.95
N SER A 122 2.82 -16.85 -1.47
CA SER A 122 3.97 -17.40 -2.16
C SER A 122 3.40 -18.52 -3.00
N GLY A 123 3.51 -18.41 -4.32
CA GLY A 123 3.24 -19.53 -5.19
C GLY A 123 4.06 -20.72 -4.68
N SER A 124 3.36 -21.74 -4.16
CA SER A 124 3.97 -23.03 -3.92
C SER A 124 4.31 -23.60 -5.28
N ILE A 125 5.60 -23.58 -5.61
CA ILE A 125 6.17 -24.70 -6.34
C ILE A 125 5.88 -25.97 -5.52
N VAL A 126 5.44 -27.01 -6.22
CA VAL A 126 5.11 -28.31 -5.64
C VAL A 126 6.35 -28.88 -4.91
N GLY A 127 6.17 -29.29 -3.66
CA GLY A 127 7.14 -30.10 -2.91
C GLY A 127 8.01 -29.34 -1.91
N ALA A 128 7.46 -29.00 -0.75
CA ALA A 128 8.24 -28.87 0.49
C ALA A 128 7.28 -28.88 1.69
N GLU A 129 7.09 -30.06 2.28
CA GLU A 129 6.57 -30.16 3.63
C GLU A 129 7.56 -29.50 4.60
N GLY A 130 7.11 -28.56 5.43
CA GLY A 130 7.93 -28.02 6.51
C GLY A 130 7.80 -26.52 6.78
N SER A 131 6.77 -26.13 7.55
CA SER A 131 6.81 -25.24 8.73
C SER A 131 7.89 -24.13 8.90
N THR A 132 8.43 -23.47 7.86
CA THR A 132 9.56 -22.52 8.07
C THR A 132 9.60 -21.24 7.22
N SER A 133 8.55 -20.88 6.48
CA SER A 133 8.61 -19.68 5.63
C SER A 133 8.43 -18.34 6.38
N LEU A 134 8.02 -18.36 7.66
CA LEU A 134 7.74 -17.13 8.44
C LEU A 134 8.99 -16.47 9.06
N ARG A 135 10.20 -17.00 8.89
CA ARG A 135 11.40 -16.49 9.60
C ARG A 135 12.37 -15.63 8.77
N ARG A 136 12.10 -15.32 7.49
CA ARG A 136 13.06 -14.55 6.67
C ARG A 136 12.71 -13.10 6.36
N VAL A 137 11.53 -12.59 6.74
CA VAL A 137 11.19 -11.18 6.47
C VAL A 137 11.54 -10.34 7.71
N GLY A 138 12.57 -9.50 7.63
CA GLY A 138 12.98 -8.60 8.73
C GLY A 138 11.87 -7.63 9.18
N SER A 139 10.88 -7.38 8.33
CA SER A 139 9.64 -6.63 8.61
C SER A 139 8.77 -7.29 9.68
N MET A 140 8.71 -8.63 9.70
CA MET A 140 7.92 -9.40 10.68
C MET A 140 8.48 -9.28 12.10
N ARG A 141 9.80 -9.12 12.25
CA ARG A 141 10.42 -9.03 13.58
C ARG A 141 9.87 -7.83 14.37
N ARG A 142 9.66 -6.68 13.75
CA ARG A 142 9.16 -5.49 14.49
C ARG A 142 7.67 -5.54 14.80
N THR A 143 6.85 -6.23 14.00
CA THR A 143 5.40 -6.30 14.22
C THR A 143 4.98 -7.37 15.24
N PHE A 144 5.80 -8.42 15.44
CA PHE A 144 5.45 -9.56 16.31
C PHE A 144 6.14 -9.56 17.70
N PHE A 145 7.09 -8.65 17.99
CA PHE A 145 7.71 -8.55 19.34
C PHE A 145 7.15 -7.39 20.20
N SER A 146 6.16 -6.66 19.70
CA SER A 146 5.32 -5.78 20.54
C SER A 146 4.29 -6.64 21.30
N SER A 147 4.05 -6.34 22.57
CA SER A 147 3.21 -7.09 23.54
C SER A 147 1.75 -7.38 23.13
N GLN A 148 1.32 -6.94 21.94
CA GLN A 148 -0.01 -7.20 21.35
C GLN A 148 -0.01 -8.25 20.22
N ALA A 149 1.10 -8.99 20.02
CA ALA A 149 1.32 -9.90 18.88
C ALA A 149 0.27 -11.01 18.67
N GLY A 150 -0.51 -11.37 19.69
CA GLY A 150 -1.63 -12.32 19.56
C GLY A 150 -2.84 -11.75 18.80
N LEU A 151 -3.10 -10.44 18.90
CA LEU A 151 -4.27 -9.76 18.33
C LEU A 151 -4.09 -9.40 16.85
N LYS A 152 -2.85 -9.38 16.35
CA LYS A 152 -2.50 -8.85 15.03
C LYS A 152 -2.37 -9.88 13.91
N LYS A 153 -2.54 -11.18 14.21
CA LYS A 153 -2.35 -12.26 13.20
C LYS A 153 -3.32 -12.21 12.01
N LYS A 154 -4.45 -11.51 12.14
CA LYS A 154 -5.51 -11.48 11.11
C LYS A 154 -5.87 -10.07 10.64
N SER A 155 -5.08 -9.07 11.01
CA SER A 155 -5.22 -7.69 10.50
C SER A 155 -5.16 -7.65 8.97
N ILE A 156 -6.18 -7.05 8.33
CA ILE A 156 -6.21 -6.83 6.88
C ILE A 156 -5.04 -5.93 6.47
N CYS A 157 -4.77 -4.87 7.23
CA CYS A 157 -3.66 -3.96 6.99
C CYS A 157 -2.30 -4.67 7.00
N LEU A 158 -2.09 -5.59 7.94
CA LEU A 158 -0.85 -6.38 7.99
C LEU A 158 -0.78 -7.42 6.87
N GLN A 159 -1.88 -8.06 6.49
CA GLN A 159 -1.91 -8.98 5.35
C GLN A 159 -1.50 -8.27 4.05
N VAL A 160 -2.04 -7.07 3.79
CA VAL A 160 -1.64 -6.24 2.65
C VAL A 160 -0.15 -5.94 2.71
N LYS A 161 0.36 -5.51 3.88
CA LYS A 161 1.78 -5.25 4.07
C LYS A 161 2.66 -6.47 3.79
N PHE A 162 2.31 -7.64 4.32
CA PHE A 162 3.10 -8.86 4.13
C PHE A 162 3.08 -9.35 2.69
N ASN A 163 1.96 -9.21 1.98
CA ASN A 163 1.89 -9.53 0.56
C ASN A 163 2.80 -8.60 -0.26
N VAL A 164 2.76 -7.29 0.00
CA VAL A 164 3.65 -6.32 -0.67
C VAL A 164 5.12 -6.59 -0.34
N ASP A 165 5.46 -6.81 0.93
CA ASP A 165 6.82 -7.13 1.37
C ASP A 165 7.33 -8.42 0.68
N SER A 166 6.48 -9.44 0.52
CA SER A 166 6.83 -10.69 -0.17
C SER A 166 7.12 -10.48 -1.66
N ILE A 167 6.30 -9.67 -2.35
CA ILE A 167 6.53 -9.32 -3.76
C ILE A 167 7.86 -8.57 -3.90
N VAL A 168 8.14 -7.61 -3.02
CA VAL A 168 9.40 -6.85 -3.02
C VAL A 168 10.60 -7.79 -2.78
N ASP A 169 10.48 -8.76 -1.89
CA ASP A 169 11.55 -9.73 -1.63
C ASP A 169 11.81 -10.69 -2.80
N ILE A 170 10.77 -11.01 -3.60
CA ILE A 170 10.94 -11.74 -4.86
C ILE A 170 11.68 -10.86 -5.87
N LEU A 171 11.23 -9.61 -6.07
CA LEU A 171 11.86 -8.68 -7.01
C LEU A 171 13.33 -8.40 -6.68
N ARG A 172 13.70 -8.37 -5.39
CA ARG A 172 15.10 -8.21 -4.96
C ARG A 172 16.01 -9.38 -5.35
N LYS A 173 15.44 -10.54 -5.67
CA LYS A 173 16.19 -11.76 -6.03
C LYS A 173 16.21 -12.01 -7.54
N THR A 174 15.60 -11.13 -8.33
CA THR A 174 15.56 -11.25 -9.79
C THR A 174 16.39 -10.14 -10.45
N SER A 175 16.76 -10.36 -11.72
CA SER A 175 17.29 -9.28 -12.56
C SER A 175 16.14 -8.41 -13.04
N VAL A 176 16.07 -7.18 -12.56
CA VAL A 176 14.96 -6.26 -12.84
C VAL A 176 15.31 -5.35 -14.01
N HIS A 177 14.38 -5.23 -14.96
CA HIS A 177 14.41 -4.22 -16.02
C HIS A 177 13.20 -3.30 -15.86
N PHE A 178 13.43 -2.00 -15.89
CA PHE A 178 12.36 -1.01 -15.69
C PHE A 178 11.90 -0.45 -17.03
N VAL A 179 10.60 -0.55 -17.30
CA VAL A 179 9.93 0.11 -18.42
C VAL A 179 8.99 1.17 -17.84
N HIS A 180 9.24 2.43 -18.17
CA HIS A 180 8.43 3.56 -17.70
C HIS A 180 7.46 4.01 -18.78
N CYS A 181 6.16 3.82 -18.54
CA CYS A 181 5.11 4.36 -19.38
C CYS A 181 4.71 5.75 -18.89
N VAL A 182 4.59 6.71 -19.81
CA VAL A 182 4.23 8.11 -19.49
C VAL A 182 2.97 8.50 -20.24
N MET A 183 2.01 9.08 -19.52
CA MET A 183 0.75 9.55 -20.11
C MET A 183 0.94 10.90 -20.80
N PRO A 184 0.66 11.04 -22.11
CA PRO A 184 0.83 12.31 -22.82
C PRO A 184 -0.22 13.36 -22.39
N HIS A 185 -1.41 12.93 -21.98
CA HIS A 185 -2.49 13.78 -21.48
C HIS A 185 -3.40 13.00 -20.52
N HIS A 186 -4.26 13.69 -19.75
CA HIS A 186 -5.09 13.06 -18.70
C HIS A 186 -6.14 12.07 -19.23
N TYR A 187 -6.55 12.22 -20.49
CA TYR A 187 -7.54 11.38 -21.15
C TYR A 187 -6.92 10.32 -22.09
N ALA A 188 -5.60 10.10 -22.02
CA ALA A 188 -4.94 9.14 -22.90
C ALA A 188 -5.45 7.73 -22.61
N GLY A 189 -5.69 6.94 -23.67
CA GLY A 189 -6.22 5.58 -23.54
C GLY A 189 -7.74 5.47 -23.33
N LEU A 190 -8.49 6.58 -23.26
CA LEU A 190 -9.96 6.56 -23.12
C LEU A 190 -10.73 6.37 -24.44
N GLY A 191 -10.05 6.08 -25.56
CA GLY A 191 -10.69 5.86 -26.87
C GLY A 191 -11.53 7.05 -27.36
N GLU A 192 -12.30 6.86 -28.43
CA GLU A 192 -13.07 7.90 -29.15
C GLU A 192 -14.19 8.62 -28.34
N LEU A 193 -14.24 8.45 -27.02
CA LEU A 193 -15.31 8.98 -26.16
C LEU A 193 -15.13 10.46 -25.79
N GLN A 194 -14.02 11.10 -26.15
CA GLN A 194 -13.81 12.54 -25.97
C GLN A 194 -13.10 13.16 -27.18
N LYS A 195 -13.74 13.14 -28.35
CA LYS A 195 -13.43 14.11 -29.41
C LYS A 195 -14.17 15.42 -29.06
N SER A 196 -13.58 16.25 -28.22
CA SER A 196 -14.01 17.64 -28.08
C SER A 196 -12.82 18.56 -28.37
N SER A 197 -12.86 19.08 -29.59
CA SER A 197 -12.55 20.45 -30.00
C SER A 197 -11.51 21.23 -29.20
N GLN A 198 -10.49 21.65 -29.95
CA GLN A 198 -9.58 22.78 -29.74
C GLN A 198 -8.27 22.51 -28.95
N ASP A 199 -7.20 22.79 -29.69
CA ASP A 199 -5.76 22.74 -29.40
C ASP A 199 -5.10 21.36 -29.42
N ASP A 200 -4.58 21.00 -30.60
CA ASP A 200 -3.75 19.82 -30.92
C ASP A 200 -2.38 19.86 -30.20
N SER A 201 -2.35 20.10 -28.90
CA SER A 201 -1.18 19.71 -28.11
C SER A 201 -1.24 18.19 -27.96
N ILE A 202 -0.55 17.47 -28.84
CA ILE A 202 -0.33 16.01 -28.78
C ILE A 202 0.13 15.58 -27.37
N MET A 203 0.72 16.51 -26.61
CA MET A 203 1.29 16.26 -25.30
C MET A 203 1.08 17.44 -24.34
N ASN A 204 0.44 17.15 -23.20
CA ASN A 204 0.37 18.02 -22.04
C ASN A 204 1.75 18.06 -21.34
N VAL A 205 2.58 19.03 -21.74
CA VAL A 205 3.96 19.17 -21.24
C VAL A 205 4.04 19.29 -19.70
N PRO A 206 3.19 20.08 -19.01
CA PRO A 206 3.19 20.12 -17.54
C PRO A 206 2.96 18.75 -16.89
N LEU A 207 2.01 17.97 -17.39
CA LEU A 207 1.70 16.62 -16.89
C LEU A 207 2.88 15.67 -17.10
N VAL A 208 3.46 15.65 -18.31
CA VAL A 208 4.62 14.80 -18.62
C VAL A 208 5.80 15.16 -17.73
N ARG A 209 6.11 16.45 -17.56
CA ARG A 209 7.18 16.91 -16.66
C ARG A 209 6.94 16.47 -15.22
N SER A 210 5.70 16.54 -14.74
CA SER A 210 5.29 16.08 -13.41
C SER A 210 5.56 14.57 -13.23
N GLN A 211 5.19 13.75 -14.22
CA GLN A 211 5.44 12.30 -14.21
C GLN A 211 6.93 11.98 -14.22
N LEU A 212 7.73 12.62 -15.09
CA LEU A 212 9.17 12.39 -15.16
C LEU A 212 9.88 12.74 -13.84
N ARG A 213 9.44 13.80 -13.17
CA ARG A 213 9.96 14.18 -11.84
C ARG A 213 9.54 13.16 -10.78
N GLY A 214 8.28 12.77 -10.76
CA GLY A 214 7.73 11.86 -9.74
C GLY A 214 8.28 10.45 -9.83
N LEU A 215 8.58 9.98 -11.04
CA LEU A 215 9.26 8.70 -11.32
C LEU A 215 10.78 8.77 -11.13
N GLN A 216 11.34 9.96 -10.85
CA GLN A 216 12.77 10.19 -10.65
C GLN A 216 13.66 9.73 -11.83
N ILE A 217 13.14 9.73 -13.06
CA ILE A 217 13.86 9.27 -14.25
C ILE A 217 15.14 10.08 -14.48
N LEU A 218 15.08 11.40 -14.30
CA LEU A 218 16.25 12.28 -14.47
C LEU A 218 17.36 11.98 -13.44
N GLU A 219 16.99 11.65 -12.20
CA GLU A 219 17.95 11.28 -11.16
C GLU A 219 18.58 9.92 -11.46
N ALA A 220 17.79 8.95 -11.92
CA ALA A 220 18.29 7.64 -12.34
C ALA A 220 19.28 7.76 -13.51
N VAL A 221 18.97 8.57 -14.54
CA VAL A 221 19.88 8.81 -15.67
C VAL A 221 21.17 9.52 -15.22
N ARG A 222 21.07 10.49 -14.30
CA ARG A 222 22.26 11.15 -13.74
C ARG A 222 23.16 10.17 -13.00
N LEU A 223 22.58 9.32 -12.16
CA LEU A 223 23.31 8.29 -11.43
C LEU A 223 23.99 7.31 -12.38
N TYR A 224 23.29 6.86 -13.42
CA TYR A 224 23.84 5.98 -14.45
C TYR A 224 25.05 6.60 -15.15
N ARG A 225 24.98 7.90 -15.49
CA ARG A 225 26.08 8.62 -16.17
C ARG A 225 27.30 8.87 -15.27
N GLN A 226 27.13 8.87 -13.95
CA GLN A 226 28.23 9.08 -12.99
C GLN A 226 28.95 7.78 -12.60
N GLY A 227 28.34 6.62 -12.85
CA GLY A 227 28.90 5.31 -12.52
C GLY A 227 29.46 4.55 -13.72
N PHE A 228 30.06 3.40 -13.44
CA PHE A 228 30.20 2.30 -14.39
C PHE A 228 28.98 1.39 -14.20
N PRO A 229 28.01 1.41 -15.13
CA PRO A 229 26.71 0.76 -14.96
C PRO A 229 26.78 -0.77 -14.93
#